data_AF-E3LI86-F1
#
_entry.id   AF-E3LI86-F1
#
_cell.length_a   1.000
_cell.length_b   1.000
_cell.length_c   1.000
_cell.angle_alpha   90.00
_cell.angle_beta   90.00
_cell.angle_gamma   90.00
#
_symmetry.space_group_name_H-M   'P 1'
#
loop_
_entity.id
_entity.type
_entity.pdbx_description
1 polymer ?
#
loop_
_entity_poly.entity_id
_entity_poly.type
_entity_poly.pdbx_seq_one_letter_code
_entity_poly.pdbx_strand_id
1 'polypeptide(L)'
;MGGSEKEPTYRGAYIRPILLIYSSLVLIGTSYAFISEGHPIMRINNCATLTLHAILFFGVLFNTERSLGCAERFLRLFICLYIAIFFVLPVMMASMRASGSAPHTPKMLHESLGSYIRKSFEKEPTEAEKRFDEEAKDQLLQVFTDDDTKLKVDSMFLDKASKETVIKVLDYGEFKILKEHALQNHTISGLFLDNMIHDIRRREAFRAGIWSGYGMEMACILTIILLAVQHHLVKRMWLHSIFNQPLKEQYLYY
;
A
#
# COMPACT_ATOMS: atom_id res chain seq x y z
N MET A 1 -4.31 -19.84 -61.03
CA MET A 1 -4.06 -18.74 -60.08
C MET A 1 -4.35 -19.27 -58.69
N GLY A 2 -3.32 -19.74 -57.99
CA GLY A 2 -3.45 -20.22 -56.62
C GLY A 2 -3.62 -19.03 -55.68
N GLY A 3 -4.81 -18.86 -55.13
CA GLY A 3 -5.04 -17.93 -54.04
C GLY A 3 -4.29 -18.47 -52.83
N SER A 4 -3.20 -17.80 -52.46
CA SER A 4 -2.59 -17.95 -51.13
C SER A 4 -3.67 -17.65 -50.11
N GLU A 5 -4.20 -18.71 -49.48
CA GLU A 5 -4.99 -18.57 -48.26
C GLU A 5 -4.12 -17.78 -47.29
N LYS A 6 -4.59 -16.59 -46.90
CA LYS A 6 -3.95 -15.83 -45.85
C LYS A 6 -4.06 -16.67 -44.59
N GLU A 7 -2.95 -17.28 -44.16
CA GLU A 7 -2.89 -17.94 -42.87
C GLU A 7 -3.42 -16.96 -41.81
N PRO A 8 -4.51 -17.29 -41.10
CA PRO A 8 -4.99 -16.45 -40.02
C PRO A 8 -3.89 -16.45 -38.96
N THR A 9 -3.09 -15.39 -38.93
CA THR A 9 -2.04 -15.19 -37.94
C THR A 9 -2.74 -14.96 -36.61
N TYR A 10 -2.94 -16.05 -35.88
CA TYR A 10 -3.82 -16.09 -34.72
C TYR A 10 -3.16 -15.35 -33.55
N ARG A 11 -3.36 -14.03 -33.48
CA ARG A 11 -2.92 -13.21 -32.33
C ARG A 11 -3.50 -13.70 -30.99
N GLY A 12 -4.55 -14.51 -31.02
CA GLY A 12 -5.13 -15.18 -29.85
C GLY A 12 -4.29 -16.34 -29.28
N ALA A 13 -3.37 -16.93 -30.06
CA ALA A 13 -2.52 -18.04 -29.61
C ALA A 13 -1.65 -17.62 -28.42
N TYR A 14 -1.18 -16.37 -28.42
CA TYR A 14 -0.31 -15.85 -27.36
C TYR A 14 -1.06 -15.45 -26.09
N ILE A 15 -2.38 -15.24 -26.14
CA ILE A 15 -3.16 -14.76 -24.99
C ILE A 15 -3.29 -15.87 -23.92
N ARG A 16 -3.55 -17.10 -24.36
CA ARG A 16 -3.76 -18.26 -23.46
C ARG A 16 -2.54 -18.55 -22.56
N PRO A 17 -1.30 -18.73 -23.08
CA PRO A 17 -0.14 -18.99 -22.23
C PRO A 17 0.16 -17.83 -21.29
N ILE A 18 -0.02 -16.58 -21.74
CA ILE A 18 0.16 -15.39 -20.88
C ILE A 18 -0.81 -15.42 -19.71
N LEU A 19 -2.10 -15.65 -19.96
CA LEU A 19 -3.12 -15.72 -18.90
C LEU A 19 -2.91 -16.91 -17.95
N LEU A 20 -2.45 -18.05 -18.45
CA LEU A 20 -2.13 -19.22 -17.62
C LEU A 20 -0.94 -18.95 -16.71
N ILE A 21 0.17 -18.44 -17.24
CA ILE A 21 1.36 -18.08 -16.45
C ILE A 21 0.99 -17.04 -15.40
N TYR A 22 0.29 -15.98 -15.81
CA TYR A 22 -0.15 -14.94 -14.91
C TYR A 22 -1.04 -15.48 -13.80
N SER A 23 -2.07 -16.27 -14.13
CA SER A 23 -2.99 -16.83 -13.13
C SER A 23 -2.29 -17.80 -12.18
N SER A 24 -1.33 -18.59 -12.66
CA SER A 24 -0.51 -19.47 -11.82
C SER A 24 0.36 -18.69 -10.84
N LEU A 25 1.04 -17.63 -11.30
CA LEU A 25 1.86 -16.78 -10.43
C LEU A 25 1.00 -16.11 -9.35
N VAL A 26 -0.18 -15.60 -9.71
CA VAL A 26 -1.09 -14.99 -8.75
C VAL A 26 -1.66 -16.02 -7.78
N LEU A 27 -2.02 -17.23 -8.23
CA LEU A 27 -2.48 -18.30 -7.35
C LEU A 27 -1.41 -18.67 -6.31
N ILE A 28 -0.16 -18.88 -6.74
CA ILE A 28 0.94 -19.23 -5.83
C ILE A 28 1.22 -18.07 -4.85
N GLY A 29 1.38 -16.85 -5.36
CA GLY A 29 1.69 -15.68 -4.53
C GLY A 29 0.57 -15.36 -3.53
N THR A 30 -0.68 -15.42 -3.97
CA THR A 30 -1.84 -15.14 -3.10
C THR A 30 -2.10 -16.27 -2.12
N SER A 31 -1.74 -17.52 -2.45
CA SER A 31 -1.84 -18.65 -1.51
C SER A 31 -0.86 -18.46 -0.35
N TYR A 32 0.38 -18.06 -0.66
CA TYR A 32 1.35 -17.71 0.37
C TYR A 32 0.85 -16.55 1.23
N ALA A 33 0.37 -15.47 0.61
CA ALA A 33 -0.19 -14.31 1.31
C ALA A 33 -1.40 -14.67 2.19
N PHE A 34 -2.28 -15.57 1.73
CA PHE A 34 -3.44 -16.01 2.51
C PHE A 34 -3.05 -16.77 3.79
N ILE A 35 -1.96 -17.54 3.74
CA ILE A 35 -1.44 -18.33 4.87
C ILE A 35 -0.67 -17.43 5.85
N SER A 36 0.13 -16.49 5.35
CA SER A 36 0.98 -15.62 6.18
C SER A 36 0.23 -14.43 6.78
N GLU A 37 -0.91 -14.04 6.22
CA GLU A 37 -1.66 -12.87 6.65
C GLU A 37 -2.43 -13.13 7.96
N GLY A 38 -2.16 -12.30 8.96
CA GLY A 38 -2.84 -12.35 10.25
C GLY A 38 -4.17 -11.59 10.27
N HIS A 39 -4.34 -10.58 9.39
CA HIS A 39 -5.50 -9.69 9.45
C HIS A 39 -6.73 -10.28 8.74
N PRO A 40 -7.90 -10.41 9.40
CA PRO A 40 -9.05 -11.12 8.84
C PRO A 40 -9.59 -10.50 7.55
N ILE A 41 -9.63 -9.17 7.45
CA ILE A 41 -10.09 -8.47 6.24
C ILE A 41 -9.17 -8.79 5.04
N MET A 42 -7.86 -8.83 5.27
CA MET A 42 -6.88 -9.12 4.22
C MET A 42 -6.96 -10.60 3.81
N ARG A 43 -7.20 -11.52 4.76
CA ARG A 43 -7.45 -12.94 4.45
C ARG A 43 -8.70 -13.13 3.58
N ILE A 44 -9.79 -12.41 3.87
CA ILE A 44 -11.01 -12.46 3.05
C ILE A 44 -10.72 -11.96 1.62
N ASN A 45 -10.00 -10.83 1.49
CA ASN A 45 -9.60 -10.31 0.18
C ASN A 45 -8.70 -11.27 -0.60
N ASN A 46 -7.72 -11.89 0.07
CA ASN A 46 -6.83 -12.89 -0.53
C ASN A 46 -7.61 -14.15 -0.95
N CYS A 47 -8.59 -14.59 -0.16
CA CYS A 47 -9.45 -15.72 -0.50
C CYS A 47 -10.34 -15.42 -1.72
N ALA A 48 -10.92 -14.22 -1.79
CA ALA A 48 -11.70 -13.79 -2.95
C ALA A 48 -10.83 -13.72 -4.22
N THR A 49 -9.62 -13.18 -4.09
CA THR A 49 -8.63 -13.09 -5.18
C THR A 49 -8.19 -14.48 -5.66
N LEU A 50 -7.89 -15.40 -4.73
CA LEU A 50 -7.60 -16.81 -5.05
C LEU A 50 -8.75 -17.46 -5.82
N THR A 51 -9.99 -17.26 -5.35
CA THR A 51 -11.19 -17.80 -5.98
C THR A 51 -11.33 -17.29 -7.42
N LEU A 52 -11.17 -15.98 -7.62
CA LEU A 52 -11.23 -15.38 -8.96
C LEU A 52 -10.16 -15.98 -9.88
N HIS A 53 -8.90 -16.05 -9.43
CA HIS A 53 -7.81 -16.55 -10.25
C HIS A 53 -7.88 -18.06 -10.49
N ALA A 54 -8.49 -18.83 -9.58
CA ALA A 54 -8.79 -20.24 -9.83
C ALA A 54 -9.83 -20.39 -10.94
N ILE A 55 -10.92 -19.62 -10.88
CA ILE A 55 -11.95 -19.62 -11.94
C ILE A 55 -11.35 -19.21 -13.28
N LEU A 56 -10.49 -18.19 -13.30
CA LEU A 56 -9.80 -17.75 -14.52
C LEU A 56 -8.87 -18.82 -15.06
N PHE A 57 -8.06 -19.42 -14.19
CA PHE A 57 -7.15 -20.49 -14.56
C PHE A 57 -7.90 -21.66 -15.20
N PHE A 58 -8.96 -22.17 -14.56
CA PHE A 58 -9.78 -23.24 -15.14
C PHE A 58 -10.50 -22.81 -16.41
N GLY A 59 -11.03 -21.57 -16.45
CA GLY A 59 -11.68 -21.00 -17.63
C GLY A 59 -10.78 -21.04 -18.87
N VAL A 60 -9.55 -20.59 -18.71
CA VAL A 60 -8.51 -20.51 -19.76
C VAL A 60 -7.90 -21.88 -20.06
N LEU A 61 -7.75 -22.75 -19.06
CA LEU A 61 -7.22 -24.10 -19.21
C LEU A 61 -8.14 -24.95 -20.09
N PHE A 62 -9.45 -25.01 -19.75
CA PHE A 62 -10.42 -25.77 -20.52
C PHE A 62 -10.78 -25.12 -21.86
N ASN A 63 -10.68 -23.79 -21.95
CA ASN A 63 -10.87 -23.03 -23.19
C ASN A 63 -12.19 -23.34 -23.92
N THR A 64 -13.25 -23.70 -23.17
CA THR A 64 -14.58 -23.94 -23.73
C THR A 64 -15.40 -22.65 -23.67
N GLU A 65 -16.39 -22.52 -24.54
CA GLU A 65 -17.31 -21.37 -24.52
C GLU A 65 -17.96 -21.19 -23.15
N ARG A 66 -18.45 -22.28 -22.54
CA ARG A 66 -19.11 -22.25 -21.22
C ARG A 66 -18.14 -21.82 -20.12
N SER A 67 -16.91 -22.36 -20.12
CA SER A 67 -15.91 -22.05 -19.09
C SER A 67 -15.42 -20.60 -19.20
N LEU A 68 -15.13 -20.12 -20.41
CA LEU A 68 -14.70 -18.74 -20.66
C LEU A 68 -15.82 -17.73 -20.41
N GLY A 69 -17.06 -18.05 -20.81
CA GLY A 69 -18.23 -17.22 -20.50
C GLY A 69 -18.51 -17.13 -19.01
N CYS A 70 -18.28 -18.21 -18.26
CA CYS A 70 -18.35 -18.18 -16.79
C CYS A 70 -17.27 -17.25 -16.20
N ALA A 71 -16.01 -17.44 -16.61
CA ALA A 71 -14.89 -16.62 -16.14
C ALA A 71 -15.06 -15.13 -16.45
N GLU A 72 -15.60 -14.79 -17.63
CA GLU A 72 -15.93 -13.41 -18.02
C GLU A 72 -16.95 -12.76 -17.08
N ARG A 73 -18.02 -13.49 -16.73
CA ARG A 73 -19.05 -12.99 -15.81
C ARG A 73 -18.50 -12.76 -14.41
N PHE A 74 -17.66 -13.68 -13.91
CA PHE A 74 -17.01 -13.52 -12.62
C PHE A 74 -16.05 -12.32 -12.61
N LEU A 75 -15.26 -12.12 -13.65
CA LEU A 75 -14.42 -10.92 -13.78
C LEU A 75 -15.26 -9.64 -13.74
N ARG A 76 -16.38 -9.60 -14.47
CA ARG A 76 -17.28 -8.44 -14.47
C ARG A 76 -17.83 -8.16 -13.06
N LEU A 77 -18.25 -9.19 -12.34
CA LEU A 77 -18.71 -9.08 -10.96
C LEU A 77 -17.61 -8.51 -10.05
N PHE A 78 -16.39 -9.03 -10.16
CA PHE A 78 -15.25 -8.57 -9.37
C PHE A 78 -14.86 -7.14 -9.68
N ILE A 79 -14.90 -6.71 -10.95
CA ILE A 79 -14.68 -5.30 -11.32
C ILE A 79 -15.70 -4.40 -10.62
N CYS A 80 -16.99 -4.73 -10.66
CA CYS A 80 -18.03 -3.97 -9.96
C CYS A 80 -17.81 -3.94 -8.45
N LEU A 81 -17.42 -5.08 -7.85
CA LEU A 81 -17.13 -5.17 -6.42
C LEU A 81 -15.93 -4.29 -6.03
N TYR A 82 -14.85 -4.32 -6.81
CA TYR A 82 -13.67 -3.49 -6.57
C TYR A 82 -13.95 -2.00 -6.77
N ILE A 83 -14.85 -1.63 -7.69
CA ILE A 83 -15.35 -0.25 -7.81
C ILE A 83 -16.11 0.16 -6.54
N ALA A 84 -16.96 -0.72 -5.99
CA ALA A 84 -17.64 -0.42 -4.72
C ALA A 84 -16.64 -0.29 -3.56
N ILE A 85 -15.64 -1.18 -3.49
CA ILE A 85 -14.56 -1.14 -2.49
C ILE A 85 -13.73 0.15 -2.64
N PHE A 86 -13.46 0.61 -3.86
CA PHE A 86 -12.72 1.85 -4.13
C PHE A 86 -13.36 3.07 -3.46
N PHE A 87 -14.69 3.14 -3.36
CA PHE A 87 -15.35 4.27 -2.69
C PHE A 87 -15.26 4.22 -1.16
N VAL A 88 -15.03 3.04 -0.58
CA VAL A 88 -15.10 2.83 0.88
C VAL A 88 -13.71 2.68 1.50
N LEU A 89 -12.87 1.84 0.92
CA LEU A 89 -11.60 1.40 1.50
C LEU A 89 -10.57 2.51 1.69
N PRO A 90 -10.35 3.43 0.73
CA PRO A 90 -9.41 4.55 0.91
C PRO A 90 -9.81 5.46 2.07
N VAL A 91 -11.11 5.80 2.15
CA VAL A 91 -11.65 6.66 3.22
C VAL A 91 -11.56 5.96 4.57
N MET A 92 -11.95 4.69 4.63
CA MET A 92 -11.87 3.90 5.86
C MET A 92 -10.42 3.79 6.36
N MET A 93 -9.47 3.48 5.47
CA MET A 93 -8.04 3.37 5.82
C MET A 93 -7.44 4.71 6.25
N ALA A 94 -7.76 5.80 5.55
CA ALA A 94 -7.34 7.14 5.95
C ALA A 94 -7.88 7.50 7.34
N SER A 95 -9.16 7.22 7.60
CA SER A 95 -9.81 7.47 8.88
C SER A 95 -9.19 6.63 10.01
N MET A 96 -9.02 5.32 9.80
CA MET A 96 -8.44 4.41 10.81
C MET A 96 -6.99 4.79 11.17
N ARG A 97 -6.20 5.24 10.19
CA ARG A 97 -4.84 5.72 10.47
C ARG A 97 -4.81 7.09 11.12
N ALA A 98 -5.68 8.01 10.71
CA ALA A 98 -5.78 9.34 11.32
C ALA A 98 -6.28 9.27 12.78
N SER A 99 -7.15 8.31 13.11
CA SER A 99 -7.63 8.07 14.48
C SER A 99 -6.65 7.29 15.36
N GLY A 100 -5.56 6.75 14.79
CA GLY A 100 -4.65 5.85 15.50
C GLY A 100 -5.25 4.48 15.84
N SER A 101 -6.42 4.14 15.30
CA SER A 101 -7.09 2.84 15.56
C SER A 101 -6.60 1.73 14.63
N ALA A 102 -5.92 2.07 13.54
CA ALA A 102 -5.21 1.08 12.75
C ALA A 102 -4.09 0.51 13.65
N PRO A 103 -3.94 -0.83 13.78
CA PRO A 103 -2.73 -1.40 14.35
C PRO A 103 -1.56 -0.75 13.62
N HIS A 104 -0.44 -0.51 14.31
CA HIS A 104 0.79 -0.07 13.67
C HIS A 104 1.11 -1.10 12.57
N THR A 105 0.56 -0.91 11.37
CA THR A 105 1.02 -1.63 10.21
C THR A 105 2.48 -1.27 10.21
N PRO A 106 3.39 -2.26 10.31
CA PRO A 106 4.79 -1.98 10.11
C PRO A 106 4.85 -1.16 8.83
N LYS A 107 5.76 -0.20 8.74
CA LYS A 107 5.93 0.63 7.55
C LYS A 107 6.39 -0.27 6.40
N MET A 108 5.70 -1.34 6.05
CA MET A 108 6.23 -2.57 5.48
C MET A 108 6.47 -2.42 3.98
N LEU A 109 6.09 -1.30 3.38
CA LEU A 109 6.48 -0.92 2.01
C LEU A 109 7.55 0.18 2.04
N HIS A 110 7.35 1.23 2.83
CA HIS A 110 8.32 2.34 2.92
C HIS A 110 9.58 1.99 3.71
N GLU A 111 9.49 1.18 4.76
CA GLU A 111 10.59 0.53 5.47
C GLU A 111 10.97 -0.81 4.89
N SER A 112 10.23 -1.54 4.02
CA SER A 112 10.85 -2.73 3.38
C SER A 112 11.73 -2.34 2.20
N LEU A 113 11.23 -1.51 1.28
CA LEU A 113 12.07 -0.90 0.26
C LEU A 113 13.06 0.07 0.90
N GLY A 114 12.60 0.85 1.86
CA GLY A 114 13.47 1.75 2.60
C GLY A 114 14.47 1.06 3.49
N SER A 115 14.21 -0.11 4.12
CA SER A 115 15.23 -0.82 4.94
C SER A 115 16.16 -1.68 4.09
N TYR A 116 15.74 -2.18 2.93
CA TYR A 116 16.70 -2.80 2.00
C TYR A 116 17.68 -1.77 1.44
N ILE A 117 17.22 -0.54 1.21
CA ILE A 117 18.08 0.58 0.82
C ILE A 117 18.82 1.16 2.04
N ARG A 118 18.15 1.35 3.18
CA ARG A 118 18.68 2.01 4.40
C ARG A 118 19.55 1.10 5.26
N LYS A 119 19.41 -0.23 5.23
CA LYS A 119 20.42 -1.13 5.82
C LYS A 119 21.77 -1.02 5.11
N SER A 120 21.79 -0.60 3.85
CA SER A 120 23.03 -0.24 3.14
C SER A 120 23.58 1.13 3.56
N PHE A 121 22.81 1.92 4.34
CA PHE A 121 23.13 3.27 4.80
C PHE A 121 22.96 3.46 6.32
N GLU A 122 22.98 2.39 7.14
CA GLU A 122 23.23 2.51 8.58
C GLU A 122 24.71 2.89 8.79
N LYS A 123 25.07 4.08 8.32
CA LYS A 123 26.26 4.78 8.76
C LYS A 123 25.99 5.24 10.19
N GLU A 124 27.01 5.14 11.03
CA GLU A 124 27.03 5.86 12.30
C GLU A 124 26.62 7.32 12.06
N PRO A 125 25.83 7.91 12.98
CA PRO A 125 25.39 9.29 12.83
C PRO A 125 26.60 10.18 12.57
N THR A 126 26.53 10.92 11.49
CA THR A 126 27.64 11.76 11.03
C THR A 126 27.95 12.79 12.12
N GLU A 127 29.19 13.24 12.28
CA GLU A 127 29.52 14.28 13.30
C GLU A 127 28.64 15.52 13.17
N ALA A 128 28.22 15.86 11.93
CA ALA A 128 27.27 16.93 11.67
C ALA A 128 25.87 16.67 12.26
N GLU A 129 25.39 15.43 12.21
CA GLU A 129 24.08 15.05 12.78
C GLU A 129 24.12 15.09 14.32
N LYS A 130 25.23 14.66 14.92
CA LYS A 130 25.42 14.76 16.38
C LYS A 130 25.42 16.21 16.85
N ARG A 131 26.14 17.10 16.13
CA ARG A 131 26.16 18.54 16.44
C ARG A 131 24.78 19.19 16.28
N PHE A 132 24.03 18.79 15.26
CA PHE A 132 22.66 19.28 15.08
C PHE A 132 21.73 18.80 16.21
N ASP A 133 21.83 17.54 16.61
CA ASP A 133 21.05 17.00 17.72
C ASP A 133 21.38 17.72 19.05
N GLU A 134 22.66 17.99 19.32
CA GLU A 134 23.11 18.77 20.48
C GLU A 134 22.58 20.20 20.43
N GLU A 135 22.68 20.89 19.29
CA GLU A 135 22.15 22.24 19.13
C GLU A 135 20.63 22.30 19.30
N ALA A 136 19.90 21.35 18.70
CA ALA A 136 18.46 21.22 18.83
C ALA A 136 18.04 21.02 20.28
N LYS A 137 18.77 20.16 21.00
CA LYS A 137 18.57 19.92 22.42
C LYS A 137 18.82 21.18 23.24
N ASP A 138 19.93 21.87 23.02
CA ASP A 138 20.25 23.11 23.75
C ASP A 138 19.19 24.19 23.54
N GLN A 139 18.68 24.34 22.32
CA GLN A 139 17.59 25.27 22.03
C GLN A 139 16.31 24.94 22.81
N LEU A 140 15.97 23.66 22.96
CA LEU A 140 14.82 23.23 23.77
C LEU A 140 15.07 23.52 25.26
N LEU A 141 16.25 23.21 25.78
CA LEU A 141 16.60 23.40 27.19
C LEU A 141 16.74 24.89 27.59
N GLN A 142 17.02 25.78 26.63
CA GLN A 142 16.99 27.23 26.84
C GLN A 142 15.57 27.77 27.10
N VAL A 143 14.56 27.16 26.47
CA VAL A 143 13.16 27.57 26.62
C VAL A 143 12.50 26.82 27.79
N PHE A 144 12.78 25.53 27.93
CA PHE A 144 12.24 24.68 28.98
C PHE A 144 13.24 24.54 30.14
N THR A 145 13.17 25.47 31.08
CA THR A 145 14.15 25.60 32.17
C THR A 145 13.81 24.76 33.41
N ASP A 146 12.58 24.27 33.52
CA ASP A 146 12.09 23.39 34.58
C ASP A 146 12.75 22.00 34.55
N ASP A 147 13.15 21.49 35.71
CA ASP A 147 13.96 20.27 35.84
C ASP A 147 13.22 19.01 35.36
N ASP A 148 11.91 18.90 35.63
CA ASP A 148 11.09 17.78 35.16
C ASP A 148 10.98 17.78 33.63
N THR A 149 10.81 18.97 33.05
CA THR A 149 10.73 19.15 31.59
C THR A 149 12.07 18.85 30.91
N LYS A 150 13.20 19.26 31.51
CA LYS A 150 14.55 18.94 31.01
C LYS A 150 14.81 17.43 30.99
N LEU A 151 14.50 16.73 32.09
CA LEU A 151 14.63 15.27 32.18
C LEU A 151 13.78 14.57 31.11
N LYS A 152 12.58 15.10 30.84
CA LYS A 152 11.72 14.61 29.77
C LYS A 152 12.36 14.78 28.39
N VAL A 153 12.84 15.98 28.07
CA VAL A 153 13.54 16.24 26.80
C VAL A 153 14.75 15.30 26.66
N ASP A 154 15.58 15.18 27.70
CA ASP A 154 16.72 14.26 27.73
C ASP A 154 16.31 12.82 27.40
N SER A 155 15.26 12.32 28.06
CA SER A 155 14.75 10.97 27.82
C SER A 155 14.23 10.78 26.38
N MET A 156 13.67 11.81 25.76
CA MET A 156 13.17 11.77 24.39
C MET A 156 14.29 11.73 23.35
N PHE A 157 15.48 12.28 23.64
CA PHE A 157 16.64 12.18 22.76
C PHE A 157 17.30 10.79 22.79
N LEU A 158 17.04 9.98 23.82
CA LEU A 158 17.52 8.59 23.91
C LEU A 158 16.74 7.63 22.99
N ASP A 159 15.45 7.90 22.76
CA ASP A 159 14.61 7.12 21.86
C ASP A 159 14.52 7.79 20.47
N LYS A 160 14.85 7.05 19.41
CA LYS A 160 14.87 7.59 18.04
C LYS A 160 13.51 8.16 17.60
N ALA A 161 12.42 7.48 17.94
CA ALA A 161 11.07 7.91 17.55
C ALA A 161 10.64 9.19 18.28
N SER A 162 10.95 9.27 19.57
CA SER A 162 10.70 10.44 20.40
C SER A 162 11.59 11.62 20.00
N LYS A 163 12.86 11.36 19.62
CA LYS A 163 13.81 12.37 19.15
C LYS A 163 13.32 13.08 17.88
N GLU A 164 12.86 12.31 16.88
CA GLU A 164 12.31 12.88 15.65
C GLU A 164 11.07 13.76 15.92
N THR A 165 10.29 13.44 16.95
CA THR A 165 9.12 14.23 17.36
C THR A 165 9.53 15.50 18.09
N VAL A 166 10.48 15.40 19.03
CA VAL A 166 10.89 16.54 19.88
C VAL A 166 11.66 17.59 19.09
N ILE A 167 12.46 17.19 18.09
CA ILE A 167 13.17 18.13 17.20
C ILE A 167 12.17 18.99 16.42
N LYS A 168 11.01 18.45 16.02
CA LYS A 168 9.97 19.22 15.29
C LYS A 168 9.29 20.29 16.13
N VAL A 169 9.46 20.25 17.45
CA VAL A 169 8.98 21.32 18.34
C VAL A 169 9.68 22.64 18.01
N LEU A 170 10.95 22.60 17.57
CA LEU A 170 11.72 23.79 17.19
C LEU A 170 11.08 24.58 16.05
N ASP A 171 10.41 23.88 15.14
CA ASP A 171 9.71 24.48 14.00
C ASP A 171 8.27 24.90 14.34
N TYR A 172 7.77 24.56 15.53
CA TYR A 172 6.40 24.86 15.93
C TYR A 172 6.24 26.35 16.26
N GLY A 173 5.16 26.96 15.76
CA GLY A 173 4.94 28.41 15.89
C GLY A 173 4.92 28.88 17.35
N GLU A 174 4.30 28.10 18.24
CA GLU A 174 4.23 28.42 19.68
C GLU A 174 5.61 28.36 20.35
N PHE A 175 6.49 27.46 19.92
CA PHE A 175 7.86 27.39 20.44
C PHE A 175 8.67 28.65 20.07
N LYS A 176 8.51 29.17 18.85
CA LYS A 176 9.15 30.43 18.42
C LYS A 176 8.69 31.62 19.27
N ILE A 177 7.38 31.69 19.52
CA ILE A 177 6.78 32.71 20.39
C ILE A 177 7.32 32.58 21.84
N LEU A 178 7.42 31.36 22.37
CA LEU A 178 7.97 31.10 23.70
C LEU A 178 9.45 31.48 23.81
N LYS A 179 10.24 31.20 22.78
CA LYS A 179 11.65 31.57 22.68
C LYS A 179 11.84 33.08 22.65
N GLU A 180 10.97 33.81 21.95
CA GLU A 180 11.03 35.28 21.83
C GLU A 180 10.54 36.00 23.10
N HIS A 181 9.54 35.45 23.80
CA HIS A 181 8.90 36.09 24.95
C HIS A 181 9.42 35.64 26.32
N ALA A 182 10.43 34.75 26.38
CA ALA A 182 11.11 34.31 27.59
C ALA A 182 10.14 34.06 28.78
N LEU A 183 9.10 33.26 28.54
CA LEU A 183 8.10 32.94 29.56
C LEU A 183 8.71 32.04 30.65
N GLN A 184 9.17 32.64 31.76
CA GLN A 184 9.80 31.97 32.91
C GLN A 184 8.81 31.24 33.84
N ASN A 185 7.59 30.92 33.40
CA ASN A 185 6.62 30.21 34.24
C ASN A 185 6.87 28.69 34.19
N HIS A 186 7.73 28.21 35.08
CA HIS A 186 8.18 26.81 35.22
C HIS A 186 7.05 25.78 35.32
N THR A 187 5.88 26.14 35.87
CA THR A 187 4.78 25.17 36.06
C THR A 187 3.97 24.91 34.78
N ILE A 188 4.05 25.81 33.79
CA ILE A 188 3.24 25.71 32.55
C ILE A 188 4.09 25.17 31.39
N SER A 189 5.43 25.18 31.51
CA SER A 189 6.37 24.77 30.47
C SER A 189 6.20 23.32 30.04
N GLY A 190 6.00 22.40 30.99
CA GLY A 190 5.75 20.98 30.70
C GLY A 190 4.42 20.76 29.94
N LEU A 191 3.38 21.52 30.30
CA LEU A 191 2.08 21.46 29.63
C LEU A 191 2.15 22.01 28.19
N PHE A 192 2.92 23.08 27.97
CA PHE A 192 3.18 23.59 26.63
C PHE A 192 3.94 22.57 25.77
N LEU A 193 4.99 21.96 26.31
CA LEU A 193 5.75 20.92 25.60
C LEU A 193 4.85 19.73 25.22
N ASP A 194 4.00 19.28 26.15
CA ASP A 194 3.07 18.18 25.90
C ASP A 194 2.00 18.51 24.87
N ASN A 195 1.44 19.72 24.92
CA ASN A 195 0.49 20.18 23.91
C ASN A 195 1.15 20.25 22.52
N MET A 196 2.37 20.80 22.42
CA MET A 196 3.10 20.86 21.16
C MET A 196 3.43 19.47 20.61
N ILE A 197 3.93 18.57 21.45
CA ILE A 197 4.21 17.17 21.04
C ILE A 197 2.93 16.47 20.59
N HIS A 198 1.85 16.62 21.35
CA HIS A 198 0.55 16.04 21.02
C HIS A 198 0.05 16.55 19.65
N ASP A 199 0.14 17.86 19.41
CA ASP A 199 -0.28 18.45 18.15
C ASP A 199 0.59 18.01 16.97
N ILE A 200 1.91 17.92 17.15
CA ILE A 200 2.83 17.40 16.13
C ILE A 200 2.44 15.95 15.79
N ARG A 201 2.27 15.09 16.80
CA ARG A 201 1.87 13.69 16.61
C ARG A 201 0.51 13.58 15.90
N ARG A 202 -0.45 14.42 16.28
CA ARG A 202 -1.77 14.46 15.64
C ARG A 202 -1.68 14.87 14.17
N ARG A 203 -0.89 15.90 13.84
CA ARG A 203 -0.66 16.33 12.45
C ARG A 203 0.03 15.25 11.63
N GLU A 204 0.98 14.53 12.22
CA GLU A 204 1.66 13.41 11.58
C GLU A 204 0.72 12.23 11.33
N ALA A 205 -0.09 11.84 12.32
CA ALA A 205 -1.09 10.80 12.18
C ALA A 205 -2.11 11.16 11.09
N PHE A 206 -2.56 12.42 11.05
CA PHE A 206 -3.44 12.93 10.01
C PHE A 206 -2.79 12.86 8.62
N ARG A 207 -1.54 13.32 8.49
CA ARG A 207 -0.78 13.26 7.23
C ARG A 207 -0.58 11.81 6.78
N ALA A 208 -0.20 10.92 7.69
CA ALA A 208 -0.05 9.49 7.42
C ALA A 208 -1.39 8.85 6.99
N GLY A 209 -2.50 9.28 7.61
CA GLY A 209 -3.86 8.94 7.20
C GLY A 209 -4.14 9.33 5.75
N ILE A 210 -3.91 10.60 5.39
CA ILE A 210 -4.09 11.08 4.01
C ILE A 210 -3.25 10.28 3.00
N TRP A 211 -1.95 10.12 3.27
CA TRP A 211 -1.05 9.35 2.38
C TRP A 211 -1.48 7.90 2.24
N SER A 212 -1.99 7.28 3.31
CA SER A 212 -2.51 5.93 3.25
C SER A 212 -3.79 5.83 2.43
N GLY A 213 -4.67 6.82 2.52
CA GLY A 213 -5.86 6.92 1.68
C GLY A 213 -5.49 6.94 0.21
N TYR A 214 -4.61 7.86 -0.19
CA TYR A 214 -4.12 7.93 -1.57
C TYR A 214 -3.40 6.67 -2.03
N GLY A 215 -2.58 6.06 -1.16
CA GLY A 215 -1.92 4.80 -1.47
C GLY A 215 -2.91 3.67 -1.76
N MET A 216 -3.98 3.56 -0.95
CA MET A 216 -5.03 2.57 -1.15
C MET A 216 -5.90 2.88 -2.37
N GLU A 217 -6.17 4.15 -2.65
CA GLU A 217 -6.87 4.61 -3.84
C GLU A 217 -6.12 4.17 -5.11
N MET A 218 -4.83 4.45 -5.18
CA MET A 218 -3.97 4.05 -6.30
C MET A 218 -3.89 2.52 -6.45
N ALA A 219 -3.79 1.79 -5.35
CA ALA A 219 -3.81 0.32 -5.37
C ALA A 219 -5.13 -0.21 -5.95
N CYS A 220 -6.27 0.34 -5.51
CA CYS A 220 -7.58 -0.06 -6.02
C CYS A 220 -7.74 0.25 -7.52
N ILE A 221 -7.32 1.43 -7.98
CA ILE A 221 -7.35 1.80 -9.40
C ILE A 221 -6.51 0.82 -10.22
N LEU A 222 -5.30 0.52 -9.78
CA LEU A 222 -4.42 -0.42 -10.47
C LEU A 222 -5.03 -1.82 -10.55
N THR A 223 -5.65 -2.29 -9.46
CA THR A 223 -6.36 -3.58 -9.45
C THR A 223 -7.55 -3.58 -10.41
N ILE A 224 -8.36 -2.53 -10.43
CA ILE A 224 -9.49 -2.40 -11.37
C ILE A 224 -8.99 -2.44 -12.82
N ILE A 225 -7.91 -1.72 -13.14
CA ILE A 225 -7.31 -1.72 -14.47
C ILE A 225 -6.83 -3.13 -14.84
N LEU A 226 -6.13 -3.82 -13.94
CA LEU A 226 -5.66 -5.21 -14.15
C LEU A 226 -6.82 -6.17 -14.43
N LEU A 227 -7.90 -6.07 -13.64
CA LEU A 227 -9.10 -6.88 -13.85
C LEU A 227 -9.79 -6.56 -15.19
N ALA A 228 -9.84 -5.28 -15.58
CA ALA A 228 -10.39 -4.86 -16.87
C ALA A 228 -9.57 -5.38 -18.06
N VAL A 229 -8.24 -5.40 -17.94
CA VAL A 229 -7.35 -6.00 -18.96
C VAL A 229 -7.61 -7.50 -19.07
N GLN A 230 -7.67 -8.23 -17.95
CA GLN A 230 -8.00 -9.66 -17.94
C GLN A 230 -9.38 -9.93 -18.55
N HIS A 231 -10.37 -9.11 -18.22
CA HIS A 231 -11.72 -9.17 -18.80
C HIS A 231 -11.68 -9.05 -20.31
N HIS A 232 -10.96 -8.08 -20.85
CA HIS A 232 -10.82 -7.91 -22.30
C HIS A 232 -10.13 -9.10 -22.97
N LEU A 233 -9.09 -9.66 -22.34
CA LEU A 233 -8.37 -10.83 -22.86
C LEU A 233 -9.25 -12.09 -22.84
N VAL A 234 -9.94 -12.38 -21.73
CA VAL A 234 -10.86 -13.52 -21.61
C VAL A 234 -12.06 -13.35 -22.56
N LYS A 235 -12.62 -12.15 -22.68
CA LYS A 235 -13.72 -11.87 -23.62
C LYS A 235 -13.30 -12.12 -25.07
N ARG A 236 -12.07 -11.74 -25.46
CA ARG A 236 -11.54 -12.05 -26.79
C ARG A 236 -11.41 -13.55 -27.02
N MET A 237 -10.89 -14.30 -26.05
CA MET A 237 -10.83 -15.76 -26.13
C MET A 237 -12.21 -16.39 -26.23
N TRP A 238 -13.17 -15.88 -25.43
CA TRP A 238 -14.54 -16.37 -25.43
C TRP A 238 -15.24 -16.14 -26.77
N LEU A 239 -15.21 -14.92 -27.30
CA LEU A 239 -15.78 -14.62 -28.62
C LEU A 239 -15.18 -15.53 -29.70
N HIS A 240 -13.87 -15.73 -29.68
CA HIS A 240 -13.24 -16.64 -30.61
C HIS A 240 -13.70 -18.09 -30.43
N SER A 241 -13.86 -18.56 -29.20
CA SER A 241 -14.38 -19.90 -28.92
C SER A 241 -15.81 -20.09 -29.43
N ILE A 242 -16.62 -19.02 -29.49
CA ILE A 242 -17.98 -19.05 -30.05
C ILE A 242 -17.92 -19.15 -31.58
N PHE A 243 -17.08 -18.33 -32.22
CA PHE A 243 -16.98 -18.30 -33.68
C PHE A 243 -16.38 -19.59 -34.28
N ASN A 244 -15.64 -20.39 -33.49
CA ASN A 244 -14.87 -21.55 -33.98
C ASN A 244 -15.42 -22.96 -33.61
N GLN A 245 -16.63 -23.12 -33.09
CA GLN A 245 -17.15 -24.47 -32.81
C GLN A 245 -17.68 -25.19 -34.07
N PRO A 246 -17.16 -26.39 -34.47
CA PRO A 246 -15.92 -27.06 -34.08
C PRO A 246 -15.09 -27.62 -35.26
N LEU A 247 -13.81 -27.25 -35.37
CA LEU A 247 -12.75 -28.20 -35.77
C LEU A 247 -12.04 -28.62 -34.47
N LYS A 248 -12.61 -29.64 -33.83
CA LYS A 248 -12.15 -30.23 -32.55
C LYS A 248 -10.67 -30.62 -32.53
N GLU A 249 -10.01 -30.69 -33.68
CA GLU A 249 -8.64 -31.18 -33.82
C GLU A 249 -7.56 -30.09 -33.71
N GLN A 250 -7.88 -28.81 -33.93
CA GLN A 250 -6.84 -27.75 -33.94
C GLN A 250 -6.44 -27.25 -32.54
N TYR A 251 -7.28 -27.41 -31.51
CA TYR A 251 -6.99 -26.89 -30.16
C TYR A 251 -6.24 -27.85 -29.24
N LEU A 252 -6.06 -29.11 -29.65
CA LEU A 252 -5.17 -30.06 -28.98
C LEU A 252 -3.71 -29.90 -29.42
N TYR A 253 -3.45 -29.17 -30.50
CA TYR A 253 -2.13 -29.04 -31.12
C TYR A 253 -1.36 -27.74 -30.79
N TYR A 254 -1.98 -26.79 -30.07
CA TYR A 254 -1.39 -25.51 -29.64
C TYR A 254 -1.69 -25.21 -28.16
#